data_AF-A0A542IZY8-F1
#
_entry.id   AF-A0A542IZY8-F1
#
_cell.length_a   1.000
_cell.length_b   1.000
_cell.length_c   1.000
_cell.angle_alpha   90.00
_cell.angle_beta   90.00
_cell.angle_gamma   90.00
#
_symmetry.space_group_name_H-M   'P 1'
#
loop_
_entity.id
_entity.type
_entity.pdbx_description
1 polymer ?
#
loop_
_entity_poly.entity_id
_entity_poly.type
_entity_poly.pdbx_seq_one_letter_code
_entity_poly.pdbx_strand_id
1 'polypeptide(L)'
;MALLDRLPRNLFTRRGWGMLAAAAAALGAAHVMGRRDLLSLAVLLFALPLVSLAGIRLVKPRFQVYREFNPSPVETSAPSTVRLAVARTGAASGRATMEERLPPRFGESPAFRFPSRSATGGTSRYEYHLRSAQRGQFLIGPVTAEFTDPFGLSLHRQAIDDGDTLTVTPAAVVLPLTGLAGARGNDGVTATRIRANPSDDDVMTREYRHGDPMRRVHWAATARHGELMVRQEESVTTPEATIILDHRFGTFSGSSGAAPAGNAAQDGHTMISSETFEWAVVAAMSISAHLAERNYGLRLLDVRGEPAFLHSPSAPEPELEEYSGASGLQSIAESLAAIQLTGHHHLRGDAASREFFGLKESHGHQEAGPPPFDDHLMDKLSAHRMRGPVIAVLGRISPLEALSLAPAAGYGTNAFAIVVAERPAEFEDALEKLRQGGWRAGAVAPGVSVAAAWNLFDQDLAVPEPPATEIRRGAGVAR
;
A
#
# COMPACT_ATOMS: atom_id res chain seq x y z
N MET A 1 -44.68 20.29 7.71
CA MET A 1 -43.20 20.32 7.78
C MET A 1 -42.49 19.64 6.59
N ALA A 2 -43.13 18.73 5.83
CA ALA A 2 -42.47 17.97 4.74
C ALA A 2 -42.14 18.76 3.45
N LEU A 3 -42.73 19.96 3.23
CA LEU A 3 -42.47 20.77 2.03
C LEU A 3 -41.14 21.55 2.07
N LEU A 4 -40.61 21.85 3.27
CA LEU A 4 -39.36 22.60 3.45
C LEU A 4 -38.10 21.78 3.15
N ASP A 5 -38.23 20.45 3.08
CA ASP A 5 -37.09 19.56 2.81
C ASP A 5 -36.78 19.41 1.32
N ARG A 6 -37.66 19.89 0.43
CA ARG A 6 -37.44 19.89 -1.04
C ARG A 6 -36.86 21.20 -1.59
N LEU A 7 -36.75 22.24 -0.77
CA LEU A 7 -36.21 23.52 -1.22
C LEU A 7 -34.68 23.47 -1.27
N PRO A 8 -34.05 24.15 -2.25
CA PRO A 8 -32.60 24.15 -2.38
C PRO A 8 -31.99 24.80 -1.13
N ARG A 9 -31.43 23.95 -0.26
CA ARG A 9 -30.76 24.33 0.99
C ARG A 9 -29.39 24.97 0.76
N ASN A 10 -29.05 25.29 -0.48
CA ASN A 10 -27.74 25.82 -0.86
C ASN A 10 -27.71 27.35 -0.87
N LEU A 11 -28.87 28.01 -0.71
CA LEU A 11 -29.03 29.46 -0.82
C LEU A 11 -29.60 30.11 0.45
N PHE A 12 -30.69 29.57 0.98
CA PHE A 12 -31.38 30.12 2.15
C PHE A 12 -31.54 29.07 3.25
N THR A 13 -31.48 29.53 4.49
CA THR A 13 -31.79 28.71 5.66
C THR A 13 -33.30 28.45 5.71
N ARG A 14 -33.74 27.57 6.63
CA ARG A 14 -35.17 27.38 6.93
C ARG A 14 -35.86 28.71 7.32
N ARG A 15 -35.14 29.62 7.98
CA ARG A 15 -35.64 30.95 8.36
C ARG A 15 -35.76 31.87 7.15
N GLY A 16 -34.78 31.86 6.24
CA GLY A 16 -34.83 32.62 4.98
C GLY A 16 -36.03 32.21 4.12
N TRP A 17 -36.23 30.91 3.92
CA TRP A 17 -37.40 30.38 3.20
C TRP A 17 -38.72 30.71 3.90
N GLY A 18 -38.78 30.59 5.23
CA GLY A 18 -39.95 30.99 6.01
C GLY A 18 -40.27 32.48 5.86
N MET A 19 -39.25 33.33 5.80
CA MET A 19 -39.45 34.78 5.65
C MET A 19 -39.90 35.16 4.23
N LEU A 20 -39.39 34.49 3.20
CA LEU A 20 -39.89 34.65 1.82
C LEU A 20 -41.34 34.18 1.68
N ALA A 21 -41.72 33.08 2.33
CA ALA A 21 -43.11 32.62 2.36
C ALA A 21 -44.02 33.62 3.08
N ALA A 22 -43.58 34.19 4.21
CA ALA A 22 -44.30 35.23 4.91
C ALA A 22 -44.41 36.51 4.06
N ALA A 23 -43.38 36.88 3.31
CA ALA A 23 -43.40 38.00 2.37
C ALA A 23 -44.46 37.80 1.28
N ALA A 24 -44.54 36.60 0.69
CA ALA A 24 -45.54 36.28 -0.33
C ALA A 24 -46.97 36.31 0.23
N ALA A 25 -47.18 35.79 1.44
CA ALA A 25 -48.48 35.86 2.11
C ALA A 25 -48.89 37.30 2.44
N ALA A 26 -47.97 38.12 2.95
CA ALA A 26 -48.21 39.53 3.21
C ALA A 26 -48.52 40.32 1.93
N LEU A 27 -47.86 40.00 0.82
CA LEU A 27 -48.12 40.60 -0.48
C LEU A 27 -49.53 40.26 -1.01
N GLY A 28 -49.95 38.99 -0.87
CA GLY A 28 -51.31 38.56 -1.21
C GLY A 28 -52.37 39.27 -0.37
N ALA A 29 -52.15 39.38 0.94
CA ALA A 29 -53.05 40.12 1.83
C ALA A 29 -53.07 41.62 1.50
N ALA A 30 -51.94 42.23 1.16
CA ALA A 30 -51.89 43.62 0.71
C ALA A 30 -52.73 43.84 -0.56
N HIS A 31 -52.69 42.90 -1.49
CA HIS A 31 -53.47 42.96 -2.73
C HIS A 31 -54.97 42.83 -2.49
N VAL A 32 -55.40 41.89 -1.63
CA VAL A 32 -56.83 41.68 -1.33
C VAL A 32 -57.41 42.80 -0.48
N MET A 33 -56.68 43.28 0.54
CA MET A 33 -57.19 44.28 1.49
C MET A 33 -56.89 45.73 1.06
N GLY A 34 -56.05 45.95 0.05
CA GLY A 34 -55.68 47.29 -0.44
C GLY A 34 -54.90 48.15 0.56
N ARG A 35 -54.35 47.56 1.63
CA ARG A 35 -53.62 48.30 2.67
C ARG A 35 -52.15 48.49 2.30
N ARG A 36 -51.71 49.76 2.27
CA ARG A 36 -50.32 50.13 1.99
C ARG A 36 -49.34 49.59 3.04
N ASP A 37 -49.76 49.51 4.31
CA ASP A 37 -48.91 49.02 5.40
C ASP A 37 -48.46 47.56 5.18
N LEU A 38 -49.36 46.72 4.65
CA LEU A 38 -49.05 45.31 4.34
C LEU A 38 -48.08 45.19 3.16
N LEU A 39 -48.15 46.12 2.19
CA LEU A 39 -47.21 46.18 1.09
C LEU A 39 -45.81 46.55 1.57
N SER A 40 -45.69 47.55 2.45
CA SER A 40 -44.39 47.92 3.06
C SER A 40 -43.78 46.75 3.84
N LEU A 41 -44.59 46.01 4.60
CA LEU A 41 -44.15 44.80 5.30
C LEU A 41 -43.68 43.71 4.33
N ALA A 42 -44.44 43.45 3.27
CA ALA A 42 -44.08 42.44 2.27
C ALA A 42 -42.75 42.79 1.57
N VAL A 43 -42.55 44.07 1.20
CA VAL A 43 -41.30 44.54 0.60
C VAL A 43 -40.13 44.35 1.56
N LEU A 44 -40.28 44.70 2.84
CA LEU A 44 -39.23 44.52 3.84
C LEU A 44 -38.84 43.04 4.02
N LEU A 45 -39.84 42.17 4.18
CA LEU A 45 -39.63 40.73 4.35
C LEU A 45 -39.01 40.07 3.10
N PHE A 46 -39.27 40.62 1.92
CA PHE A 46 -38.68 40.15 0.67
C PHE A 46 -37.27 40.71 0.44
N ALA A 47 -37.02 41.98 0.78
CA ALA A 47 -35.74 42.63 0.58
C ALA A 47 -34.65 42.07 1.51
N LEU A 48 -34.99 41.77 2.77
CA LEU A 48 -34.00 41.38 3.78
C LEU A 48 -33.25 40.05 3.44
N PRO A 49 -33.91 38.95 2.99
CA PRO A 49 -33.21 37.76 2.51
C PRO A 49 -32.36 38.03 1.26
N LEU A 50 -32.83 38.87 0.34
CA LEU A 50 -32.09 39.19 -0.89
C LEU A 50 -30.83 39.99 -0.61
N VAL A 51 -30.91 41.00 0.26
CA VAL A 51 -29.74 41.78 0.72
C VAL A 51 -28.75 40.88 1.47
N SER A 52 -29.27 39.99 2.32
CA SER A 52 -28.48 38.99 3.03
C SER A 52 -27.73 38.07 2.07
N LEU A 53 -28.41 37.52 1.05
CA LEU A 53 -27.82 36.68 0.02
C LEU A 53 -26.79 37.43 -0.84
N ALA A 54 -27.08 38.68 -1.20
CA ALA A 54 -26.13 39.52 -1.93
C ALA A 54 -24.86 39.77 -1.11
N GLY A 55 -25.01 40.10 0.18
CA GLY A 55 -23.89 40.33 1.09
C GLY A 55 -22.95 39.13 1.20
N ILE A 56 -23.51 37.94 1.43
CA ILE A 56 -22.70 36.72 1.59
C ILE A 56 -22.03 36.26 0.29
N ARG A 57 -22.58 36.61 -0.89
CA ARG A 57 -22.01 36.29 -2.20
C ARG A 57 -20.95 37.28 -2.67
N LEU A 58 -21.08 38.55 -2.29
CA LEU A 58 -20.13 39.61 -2.63
C LEU A 58 -18.88 39.56 -1.73
N VAL A 59 -19.06 39.25 -0.44
CA VAL A 59 -17.95 39.07 0.49
C VAL A 59 -17.44 37.64 0.34
N LYS A 60 -16.40 37.42 -0.47
CA LYS A 60 -15.74 36.11 -0.62
C LYS A 60 -14.67 35.93 0.45
N PRO A 61 -14.91 35.16 1.53
CA PRO A 61 -13.90 34.96 2.54
C PRO A 61 -12.82 34.03 1.97
N ARG A 62 -11.56 34.46 2.07
CA ARG A 62 -10.39 33.67 1.68
C ARG A 62 -9.75 33.05 2.91
N PHE A 63 -9.36 31.79 2.77
CA PHE A 63 -8.72 31.00 3.81
C PHE A 63 -7.42 30.43 3.29
N GLN A 64 -6.52 30.14 4.23
CA GLN A 64 -5.40 29.24 4.04
C GLN A 64 -5.61 28.08 5.00
N VAL A 65 -5.49 26.87 4.46
CA VAL A 65 -5.58 25.62 5.21
C VAL A 65 -4.22 24.96 5.12
N TYR A 66 -3.71 24.53 6.27
CA TYR A 66 -2.53 23.69 6.38
C TYR A 66 -2.93 22.45 7.15
N ARG A 67 -2.63 21.27 6.60
CA ARG A 67 -2.94 19.99 7.19
C ARG A 67 -1.67 19.18 7.27
N GLU A 68 -1.45 18.58 8.43
CA GLU A 68 -0.30 17.74 8.71
C GLU A 68 -0.80 16.40 9.25
N PHE A 69 -0.23 15.32 8.73
CA PHE A 69 -0.49 13.95 9.17
C PHE A 69 0.67 13.44 10.01
N ASN A 70 0.39 12.87 11.18
CA ASN A 70 1.43 12.32 12.05
C ASN A 70 0.97 10.98 12.69
N PRO A 71 1.58 9.84 12.32
CA PRO A 71 2.60 9.66 11.26
C PRO A 71 1.99 9.70 9.84
N SER A 72 2.86 9.93 8.84
CA SER A 72 2.59 9.73 7.41
C SER A 72 3.90 9.32 6.71
N PRO A 73 3.95 8.14 6.03
CA PRO A 73 2.88 7.16 5.90
C PRO A 73 2.43 6.53 7.24
N VAL A 74 1.23 5.95 7.27
CA VAL A 74 0.69 5.25 8.45
C VAL A 74 0.37 3.80 8.13
N GLU A 75 0.66 2.88 9.04
CA GLU A 75 0.32 1.47 8.83
C GLU A 75 -1.18 1.21 8.95
N THR A 76 -1.63 0.14 8.28
CA THR A 76 -3.01 -0.33 8.37
C THR A 76 -3.40 -0.57 9.83
N SER A 77 -4.59 -0.10 10.19
CA SER A 77 -5.14 -0.11 11.55
C SER A 77 -4.37 0.73 12.58
N ALA A 78 -3.26 1.38 12.26
CA ALA A 78 -2.63 2.35 13.16
C ALA A 78 -3.36 3.71 13.10
N PRO A 79 -3.46 4.45 14.22
CA PRO A 79 -4.05 5.79 14.20
C PRO A 79 -3.06 6.81 13.65
N SER A 80 -3.51 7.69 12.74
CA SER A 80 -2.80 8.91 12.34
C SER A 80 -3.52 10.13 12.89
N THR A 81 -2.77 11.06 13.46
CA THR A 81 -3.30 12.33 13.98
C THR A 81 -3.24 13.38 12.89
N VAL A 82 -4.37 13.99 12.58
CA VAL A 82 -4.47 15.11 11.65
C VAL A 82 -4.48 16.41 12.42
N ARG A 83 -3.51 17.26 12.15
CA ARG A 83 -3.45 18.64 12.67
C ARG A 83 -3.84 19.59 11.57
N LEU A 84 -4.99 20.24 11.75
CA LEU A 84 -5.56 21.17 10.80
C LEU A 84 -5.42 22.61 11.32
N ALA A 85 -4.67 23.43 10.61
CA ALA A 85 -4.55 24.85 10.88
C ALA A 85 -5.27 25.66 9.80
N VAL A 86 -6.25 26.47 10.21
CA VAL A 86 -7.03 27.32 9.31
C VAL A 86 -6.82 28.78 9.68
N ALA A 87 -6.38 29.57 8.72
CA ALA A 87 -6.19 31.01 8.85
C ALA A 87 -7.06 31.76 7.85
N ARG A 88 -7.60 32.92 8.25
CA ARG A 88 -8.32 33.80 7.33
C ARG A 88 -7.34 34.83 6.75
N THR A 89 -7.32 34.98 5.43
CA THR A 89 -6.45 35.95 4.74
C THR A 89 -7.16 37.22 4.30
N GLY A 90 -8.50 37.21 4.25
CA GLY A 90 -9.32 38.38 3.90
C GLY A 90 -9.83 39.18 5.10
N ALA A 91 -10.24 40.42 4.86
CA ALA A 91 -10.80 41.34 5.86
C ALA A 91 -12.25 41.00 6.28
N ALA A 92 -12.89 40.01 5.65
CA ALA A 92 -14.22 39.57 6.04
C ALA A 92 -14.20 39.11 7.50
N SER A 93 -15.18 39.51 8.31
CA SER A 93 -15.41 38.98 9.66
C SER A 93 -16.65 38.09 9.66
N GLY A 94 -16.70 37.06 10.49
CA GLY A 94 -17.85 36.17 10.58
C GLY A 94 -17.50 34.78 11.08
N ARG A 95 -18.50 34.07 11.59
CA ARG A 95 -18.37 32.68 12.03
C ARG A 95 -18.63 31.75 10.86
N ALA A 96 -17.97 30.60 10.84
CA ALA A 96 -18.21 29.56 9.88
C ALA A 96 -18.24 28.20 10.57
N THR A 97 -19.07 27.31 10.06
CA THR A 97 -18.98 25.88 10.37
C THR A 97 -18.12 25.26 9.29
N MET A 98 -17.04 24.59 9.68
CA MET A 98 -16.15 23.88 8.77
C MET A 98 -16.41 22.39 8.90
N GLU A 99 -16.38 21.67 7.80
CA GLU A 99 -16.54 20.22 7.75
C GLU A 99 -15.45 19.67 6.83
N GLU A 100 -14.61 18.79 7.37
CA GLU A 100 -13.62 18.04 6.59
C GLU A 100 -14.32 16.90 5.87
N ARG A 101 -14.22 16.84 4.54
CA ARG A 101 -14.75 15.70 3.81
C ARG A 101 -13.81 14.51 3.97
N LEU A 102 -14.34 13.39 4.49
CA LEU A 102 -13.61 12.15 4.60
C LEU A 102 -14.19 11.09 3.64
N PRO A 103 -13.36 10.20 3.09
CA PRO A 103 -13.86 9.00 2.43
C PRO A 103 -14.71 8.17 3.41
N PRO A 104 -15.81 7.52 2.95
CA PRO A 104 -16.80 6.86 3.84
C PRO A 104 -16.21 5.86 4.86
N ARG A 105 -15.08 5.24 4.52
CA ARG A 105 -14.36 4.27 5.34
C ARG A 105 -13.74 4.85 6.62
N PHE A 106 -13.55 6.16 6.70
CA PHE A 106 -13.01 6.82 7.90
C PHE A 106 -14.10 7.23 8.89
N GLY A 107 -15.38 6.94 8.58
CA GLY A 107 -16.51 7.26 9.45
C GLY A 107 -17.07 8.65 9.20
N GLU A 108 -17.52 9.29 10.28
CA GLU A 108 -18.17 10.60 10.20
C GLU A 108 -17.16 11.73 9.95
N SER A 109 -17.49 12.60 8.98
CA SER A 109 -16.76 13.83 8.68
C SER A 109 -16.71 14.74 9.92
N PRO A 110 -15.50 15.11 10.42
CA PRO A 110 -15.41 15.97 11.58
C PRO A 110 -15.80 17.41 11.23
N ALA A 111 -16.60 18.01 12.11
CA ALA A 111 -17.08 19.37 11.96
C ALA A 111 -16.51 20.29 13.06
N PHE A 112 -16.09 21.48 12.65
CA PHE A 112 -15.40 22.45 13.48
C PHE A 112 -16.09 23.82 13.39
N ARG A 113 -15.93 24.65 14.43
CA ARG A 113 -16.40 26.04 14.41
C ARG A 113 -15.22 27.00 14.27
N PHE A 114 -15.28 27.87 13.28
CA PHE A 114 -14.31 28.92 13.03
C PHE A 114 -14.85 30.32 13.37
N PRO A 115 -14.04 31.20 13.99
CA PRO A 115 -12.76 30.88 14.62
C PRO A 115 -12.98 29.98 15.85
N SER A 116 -11.97 29.16 16.14
CA SER A 116 -11.93 28.38 17.39
C SER A 116 -11.86 29.32 18.60
N ARG A 117 -12.32 28.85 19.77
CA ARG A 117 -12.28 29.64 21.02
C ARG A 117 -10.85 29.94 21.48
N SER A 118 -9.91 29.07 21.12
CA SER A 118 -8.48 29.15 21.42
C SER A 118 -7.65 29.72 20.26
N ALA A 119 -8.30 30.34 19.26
CA ALA A 119 -7.60 30.92 18.12
C ALA A 119 -6.54 31.93 18.58
N THR A 120 -5.31 31.76 18.10
CA THR A 120 -4.17 32.61 18.45
C THR A 120 -3.58 33.19 17.17
N GLY A 121 -3.35 34.50 17.11
CA GLY A 121 -2.77 35.16 15.94
C GLY A 121 -3.63 35.08 14.67
N GLY A 122 -4.95 34.90 14.79
CA GLY A 122 -5.87 34.78 13.64
C GLY A 122 -5.98 33.36 13.05
N THR A 123 -5.23 32.40 13.58
CA THR A 123 -5.24 30.99 13.15
C THR A 123 -5.99 30.14 14.16
N SER A 124 -6.90 29.30 13.66
CA SER A 124 -7.59 28.28 14.44
C SER A 124 -6.95 26.92 14.18
N ARG A 125 -6.66 26.17 15.24
CA ARG A 125 -6.08 24.82 15.15
C ARG A 125 -7.09 23.79 15.61
N TYR A 126 -7.19 22.70 14.87
CA TYR A 126 -8.06 21.56 15.17
C TYR A 126 -7.25 20.27 15.06
N GLU A 127 -7.66 19.27 15.81
CA GLU A 127 -7.01 17.96 15.85
C GLU A 127 -8.08 16.87 15.85
N TYR A 128 -7.85 15.84 15.04
CA TYR A 128 -8.68 14.64 14.99
C TYR A 128 -7.84 13.43 14.59
N HIS A 129 -8.35 12.22 14.80
CA HIS A 129 -7.63 10.99 14.49
C HIS A 129 -8.33 10.24 13.36
N LEU A 130 -7.52 9.67 12.47
CA LEU A 130 -7.94 8.80 11.39
C LEU A 130 -7.38 7.40 11.62
N ARG A 131 -8.16 6.38 11.24
CA ARG A 131 -7.73 4.98 11.20
C ARG A 131 -8.38 4.30 10.01
N SER A 132 -7.58 3.61 9.21
CA SER A 132 -8.07 2.79 8.09
C SER A 132 -7.67 1.33 8.30
N ALA A 133 -8.62 0.41 8.12
CA ALA A 133 -8.35 -1.03 8.12
C ALA A 133 -7.85 -1.56 6.77
N GLN A 134 -7.77 -0.70 5.75
CA GLN A 134 -7.29 -1.06 4.41
C GLN A 134 -6.16 -0.12 3.99
N ARG A 135 -5.15 -0.67 3.31
CA ARG A 135 -4.10 0.11 2.67
C ARG A 135 -4.67 0.92 1.50
N GLY A 136 -3.95 1.96 1.10
CA GLY A 136 -4.33 2.81 -0.02
C GLY A 136 -3.83 4.24 0.14
N GLN A 137 -4.04 5.03 -0.90
CA GLN A 137 -3.95 6.48 -0.83
C GLN A 137 -5.36 7.06 -0.72
N PHE A 138 -5.57 7.93 0.27
CA PHE A 138 -6.87 8.51 0.56
C PHE A 138 -6.77 10.02 0.57
N LEU A 139 -7.58 10.69 -0.26
CA LEU A 139 -7.71 12.14 -0.19
C LEU A 139 -8.49 12.50 1.08
N ILE A 140 -7.84 13.23 1.98
CA ILE A 140 -8.44 13.75 3.21
C ILE A 140 -8.76 15.22 2.99
N GLY A 141 -10.04 15.55 3.04
CA GLY A 141 -10.58 16.83 2.64
C GLY A 141 -11.26 16.76 1.27
N PRO A 142 -11.56 17.93 0.67
CA PRO A 142 -11.26 19.26 1.18
C PRO A 142 -12.11 19.64 2.42
N VAL A 143 -11.63 20.64 3.15
CA VAL A 143 -12.43 21.36 4.14
C VAL A 143 -13.46 22.20 3.40
N THR A 144 -14.72 22.01 3.77
CA THR A 144 -15.83 22.85 3.32
C THR A 144 -16.22 23.82 4.42
N ALA A 145 -16.27 25.11 4.10
CA ALA A 145 -16.73 26.13 5.03
C ALA A 145 -18.15 26.57 4.66
N GLU A 146 -19.04 26.51 5.65
CA GLU A 146 -20.41 27.03 5.59
C GLU A 146 -20.48 28.35 6.38
N PHE A 147 -20.84 29.41 5.67
CA PHE A 147 -21.06 30.74 6.19
C PHE A 147 -22.55 30.98 6.32
N THR A 148 -22.94 31.65 7.40
CA THR A 148 -24.29 32.18 7.58
C THR A 148 -24.19 33.68 7.76
N ASP A 149 -25.11 34.42 7.17
CA ASP A 149 -25.17 35.87 7.33
C ASP A 149 -25.57 36.27 8.77
N PRO A 150 -25.38 37.54 9.18
CA PRO A 150 -25.74 38.00 10.52
C PRO A 150 -27.21 37.80 10.91
N PHE A 151 -28.13 37.77 9.94
CA PHE A 151 -29.56 37.58 10.19
C PHE A 151 -29.99 36.09 10.16
N GLY A 152 -29.10 35.17 9.78
CA GLY A 152 -29.42 33.74 9.74
C GLY A 152 -30.40 33.34 8.63
N LEU A 153 -30.45 34.10 7.54
CA LEU A 153 -31.40 33.95 6.43
C LEU A 153 -30.78 33.27 5.22
N SER A 154 -29.53 33.58 4.90
CA SER A 154 -28.79 33.03 3.77
C SER A 154 -27.59 32.21 4.24
N LEU A 155 -27.21 31.25 3.40
CA LEU A 155 -26.04 30.42 3.64
C LEU A 155 -25.20 30.31 2.37
N HIS A 156 -23.91 30.12 2.57
CA HIS A 156 -22.96 29.90 1.49
C HIS A 156 -21.98 28.81 1.91
N ARG A 157 -21.90 27.74 1.11
CA ARG A 157 -20.92 26.66 1.30
C ARG A 157 -19.90 26.69 0.17
N GLN A 158 -18.62 26.63 0.52
CA GLN A 158 -17.52 26.52 -0.44
C GLN A 158 -16.42 25.60 0.11
N ALA A 159 -15.74 24.87 -0.76
CA ALA A 159 -14.46 24.25 -0.42
C ALA A 159 -13.40 25.35 -0.29
N ILE A 160 -12.50 25.23 0.70
CA ILE A 160 -11.48 26.25 0.99
C ILE A 160 -10.05 25.78 0.72
N ASP A 161 -9.88 24.51 0.36
CA ASP A 161 -8.65 23.85 -0.08
C ASP A 161 -9.02 22.69 -1.03
N ASP A 162 -8.02 21.91 -1.45
CA ASP A 162 -8.18 20.75 -2.34
C ASP A 162 -8.08 19.40 -1.60
N GLY A 163 -7.70 19.42 -0.30
CA GLY A 163 -7.39 18.22 0.49
C GLY A 163 -5.94 17.77 0.33
N ASP A 164 -5.50 16.85 1.19
CA ASP A 164 -4.17 16.24 1.11
C ASP A 164 -4.27 14.71 1.17
N THR A 165 -3.32 14.02 0.52
CA THR A 165 -3.30 12.56 0.43
C THR A 165 -2.66 11.94 1.68
N LEU A 166 -3.41 11.07 2.35
CA LEU A 166 -2.91 10.17 3.39
C LEU A 166 -2.56 8.81 2.78
N THR A 167 -1.29 8.41 2.88
CA THR A 167 -0.82 7.08 2.47
C THR A 167 -0.91 6.10 3.63
N VAL A 168 -1.71 5.04 3.45
CA VAL A 168 -1.85 3.93 4.41
C VAL A 168 -1.13 2.70 3.86
N THR A 169 -0.08 2.25 4.54
CA THR A 169 0.77 1.11 4.14
C THR A 169 0.25 -0.20 4.73
N PRO A 170 0.54 -1.37 4.12
CA PRO A 170 0.26 -2.65 4.76
C PRO A 170 1.07 -2.79 6.05
N ALA A 171 0.44 -3.27 7.12
CA ALA A 171 1.14 -3.57 8.37
C ALA A 171 1.88 -4.91 8.25
N ALA A 172 3.19 -4.92 8.54
CA ALA A 172 3.98 -6.14 8.54
C ALA A 172 3.59 -7.05 9.71
N VAL A 173 3.52 -8.36 9.45
CA VAL A 173 3.35 -9.39 10.48
C VAL A 173 4.72 -9.94 10.84
N VAL A 174 5.02 -10.05 12.12
CA VAL A 174 6.28 -10.65 12.59
C VAL A 174 6.33 -12.12 12.17
N LEU A 175 7.33 -12.46 11.35
CA LEU A 175 7.54 -13.82 10.88
C LEU A 175 8.47 -14.60 11.84
N PRO A 176 8.15 -15.88 12.11
CA PRO A 176 8.96 -16.73 12.98
C PRO A 176 10.36 -16.96 12.41
N LEU A 177 11.32 -17.24 13.30
CA LEU A 177 12.68 -17.61 12.92
C LEU A 177 12.65 -18.99 12.28
N THR A 178 12.50 -19.05 10.97
CA THR A 178 12.57 -20.30 10.24
C THR A 178 14.03 -20.74 10.07
N GLY A 179 14.31 -22.05 10.15
CA GLY A 179 15.66 -22.61 9.90
C GLY A 179 16.13 -22.40 8.45
N LEU A 180 15.23 -21.90 7.62
CA LEU A 180 15.33 -21.57 6.20
C LEU A 180 16.26 -20.41 5.83
N ALA A 181 16.47 -19.44 6.74
CA ALA A 181 17.49 -18.41 6.55
C ALA A 181 18.84 -18.96 7.02
N GLY A 182 19.30 -20.00 6.34
CA GLY A 182 20.66 -20.50 6.51
C GLY A 182 21.63 -19.37 6.22
N ALA A 183 22.47 -19.05 7.20
CA ALA A 183 23.33 -17.87 7.28
C ALA A 183 22.58 -16.58 7.62
N ARG A 184 22.90 -15.99 8.78
CA ARG A 184 22.58 -14.58 9.05
C ARG A 184 23.08 -13.76 7.87
N GLY A 185 22.44 -12.66 7.50
CA GLY A 185 23.06 -11.69 6.58
C GLY A 185 24.35 -11.05 7.14
N ASN A 186 24.67 -11.33 8.42
CA ASN A 186 25.98 -11.03 9.02
C ASN A 186 27.04 -12.12 8.75
N ASP A 187 26.63 -13.31 8.32
CA ASP A 187 27.50 -14.41 7.88
C ASP A 187 27.71 -14.32 6.37
N GLY A 188 28.08 -13.13 5.88
CA GLY A 188 28.85 -12.97 4.63
C GLY A 188 30.15 -13.81 4.63
N VAL A 189 30.43 -14.53 5.72
CA VAL A 189 31.31 -15.68 5.84
C VAL A 189 30.50 -16.98 5.68
N THR A 190 29.77 -17.17 4.57
CA THR A 190 29.63 -18.54 4.07
C THR A 190 30.98 -18.88 3.47
N ALA A 191 31.91 -19.18 4.37
CA ALA A 191 33.05 -20.01 4.06
C ALA A 191 32.49 -21.20 3.29
N THR A 192 32.87 -21.30 2.03
CA THR A 192 32.86 -22.53 1.27
C THR A 192 33.53 -23.59 2.14
N ARG A 193 32.77 -24.25 3.02
CA ARG A 193 33.24 -25.39 3.82
C ARG A 193 33.27 -26.62 2.92
N ILE A 194 34.03 -26.53 1.84
CA ILE A 194 34.66 -27.70 1.24
C ILE A 194 35.84 -28.00 2.16
N ARG A 195 35.56 -28.72 3.25
CA ARG A 195 36.48 -29.60 3.98
C ARG A 195 37.97 -29.21 3.89
N ALA A 196 38.34 -28.03 4.38
CA ALA A 196 39.73 -27.60 4.49
C ALA A 196 40.15 -27.67 5.97
N ASN A 197 41.31 -28.27 6.19
CA ASN A 197 41.93 -28.48 7.49
C ASN A 197 42.01 -27.21 8.34
N PRO A 198 41.98 -27.34 9.68
CA PRO A 198 42.23 -26.22 10.58
C PRO A 198 43.75 -25.99 10.68
N SER A 199 44.34 -25.36 9.67
CA SER A 199 45.68 -24.78 9.78
C SER A 199 45.89 -23.72 8.71
N ASP A 200 46.16 -22.50 9.18
CA ASP A 200 46.83 -21.40 8.47
C ASP A 200 46.02 -20.61 7.41
N ASP A 201 45.59 -19.40 7.79
CA ASP A 201 45.84 -18.15 7.05
C ASP A 201 45.44 -18.02 5.56
N ASP A 202 44.49 -18.82 5.06
CA ASP A 202 44.11 -18.84 3.64
C ASP A 202 43.15 -17.68 3.26
N VAL A 203 43.63 -16.45 3.41
CA VAL A 203 43.17 -15.34 2.57
C VAL A 203 43.73 -15.61 1.18
N MET A 204 42.88 -15.75 0.16
CA MET A 204 43.33 -16.02 -1.21
C MET A 204 44.50 -15.09 -1.57
N THR A 205 45.70 -15.63 -1.73
CA THR A 205 46.87 -14.82 -2.09
C THR A 205 47.03 -14.83 -3.60
N ARG A 206 47.28 -13.66 -4.18
CA ARG A 206 47.61 -13.51 -5.60
C ARG A 206 49.01 -12.93 -5.78
N GLU A 207 49.57 -13.13 -6.96
CA GLU A 207 50.82 -12.47 -7.36
C GLU A 207 50.66 -10.94 -7.28
N TYR A 208 51.70 -10.29 -6.77
CA TYR A 208 51.82 -8.84 -6.72
C TYR A 208 51.81 -8.26 -8.12
N ARG A 209 50.94 -7.28 -8.37
CA ARG A 209 50.95 -6.50 -9.61
C ARG A 209 51.49 -5.11 -9.30
N HIS A 210 52.20 -4.54 -10.27
CA HIS A 210 52.73 -3.19 -10.16
C HIS A 210 51.57 -2.19 -9.91
N GLY A 211 51.56 -1.57 -8.73
CA GLY A 211 50.46 -0.71 -8.25
C GLY A 211 49.80 -1.19 -6.97
N ASP A 212 50.04 -2.45 -6.55
CA ASP A 212 49.59 -2.94 -5.27
C ASP A 212 50.36 -2.29 -4.11
N PRO A 213 49.70 -1.87 -3.02
CA PRO A 213 50.40 -1.25 -1.90
C PRO A 213 51.21 -2.30 -1.14
N MET A 214 52.52 -2.09 -0.99
CA MET A 214 53.46 -3.05 -0.35
C MET A 214 53.05 -3.47 1.08
N ARG A 215 52.24 -2.65 1.79
CA ARG A 215 51.69 -3.00 3.11
C ARG A 215 50.80 -4.24 3.11
N ARG A 216 50.31 -4.67 1.95
CA ARG A 216 49.40 -5.83 1.79
C ARG A 216 50.14 -7.11 1.39
N VAL A 217 51.47 -7.08 1.31
CA VAL A 217 52.30 -8.24 0.98
C VAL A 217 52.21 -9.27 2.12
N HIS A 218 51.92 -10.52 1.75
CA HIS A 218 51.87 -11.64 2.67
C HIS A 218 53.26 -12.28 2.79
N TRP A 219 54.11 -11.76 3.68
CA TRP A 219 55.52 -12.19 3.77
C TRP A 219 55.72 -13.69 3.94
N ALA A 220 54.85 -14.38 4.68
CA ALA A 220 54.94 -15.83 4.85
C ALA A 220 54.61 -16.61 3.56
N ALA A 221 53.70 -16.09 2.72
CA ALA A 221 53.34 -16.73 1.44
C ALA A 221 54.40 -16.39 0.38
N THR A 222 54.88 -15.15 0.38
CA THR A 222 56.03 -14.70 -0.42
C THR A 222 57.26 -15.57 -0.14
N ALA A 223 57.54 -15.89 1.12
CA ALA A 223 58.68 -16.74 1.48
C ALA A 223 58.54 -18.20 1.01
N ARG A 224 57.31 -18.73 0.95
CA ARG A 224 57.05 -20.11 0.46
C ARG A 224 57.05 -20.20 -1.07
N HIS A 225 56.58 -19.18 -1.77
CA HIS A 225 56.43 -19.19 -3.24
C HIS A 225 57.60 -18.54 -4.00
N GLY A 226 58.45 -17.76 -3.32
CA GLY A 226 59.61 -17.10 -3.94
C GLY A 226 59.29 -15.85 -4.74
N GLU A 227 58.02 -15.47 -4.84
CA GLU A 227 57.51 -14.28 -5.54
C GLU A 227 56.64 -13.45 -4.59
N LEU A 228 56.54 -12.13 -4.81
CA LEU A 228 55.75 -11.25 -3.94
C LEU A 228 54.26 -11.62 -4.03
N MET A 229 53.69 -12.09 -2.92
CA MET A 229 52.28 -12.43 -2.80
C MET A 229 51.52 -11.34 -2.04
N VAL A 230 50.32 -10.98 -2.48
CA VAL A 230 49.46 -9.97 -1.85
C VAL A 230 48.17 -10.62 -1.35
N ARG A 231 47.71 -10.22 -0.16
CA ARG A 231 46.39 -10.59 0.37
C ARG A 231 45.28 -10.05 -0.53
N GLN A 232 44.53 -10.93 -1.20
CA GLN A 232 43.32 -10.53 -1.93
C GLN A 232 42.25 -10.12 -0.91
N GLU A 233 41.68 -8.93 -1.08
CA GLU A 233 40.47 -8.57 -0.33
C GLU A 233 39.33 -9.40 -0.90
N GLU A 234 38.72 -10.22 -0.06
CA GLU A 234 37.42 -10.79 -0.36
C GLU A 234 36.43 -9.64 -0.45
N SER A 235 35.81 -9.45 -1.62
CA SER A 235 34.76 -8.45 -1.77
C SER A 235 33.58 -8.90 -0.91
N VAL A 236 33.39 -8.25 0.25
CA VAL A 236 32.22 -8.45 1.11
C VAL A 236 31.01 -8.05 0.29
N THR A 237 30.33 -9.05 -0.30
CA THR A 237 29.12 -8.83 -1.05
C THR A 237 27.98 -8.79 -0.03
N THR A 238 27.26 -7.66 0.02
CA THR A 238 26.05 -7.57 0.84
C THR A 238 25.08 -8.66 0.39
N PRO A 239 24.59 -9.51 1.31
CA PRO A 239 23.63 -10.54 0.93
C PRO A 239 22.36 -9.87 0.42
N GLU A 240 21.78 -10.44 -0.63
CA GLU A 240 20.64 -9.86 -1.33
C GLU A 240 19.56 -10.93 -1.52
N ALA A 241 18.33 -10.61 -1.16
CA ALA A 241 17.19 -11.49 -1.33
C ALA A 241 16.28 -10.95 -2.43
N THR A 242 15.86 -11.81 -3.34
CA THR A 242 14.92 -11.46 -4.41
C THR A 242 13.51 -11.92 -4.05
N ILE A 243 12.54 -11.02 -4.13
CA ILE A 243 11.12 -11.29 -3.94
C ILE A 243 10.41 -11.07 -5.29
N ILE A 244 9.78 -12.12 -5.79
CA ILE A 244 8.92 -12.08 -6.97
C ILE A 244 7.48 -11.96 -6.48
N LEU A 245 6.81 -10.86 -6.83
CA LEU A 245 5.43 -10.59 -6.44
C LEU A 245 4.50 -10.70 -7.65
N ASP A 246 3.57 -11.65 -7.62
CA ASP A 246 2.49 -11.70 -8.60
C ASP A 246 1.43 -10.64 -8.25
N HIS A 247 1.05 -9.84 -9.24
CA HIS A 247 -0.03 -8.86 -9.14
C HIS A 247 -1.06 -9.00 -10.27
N ARG A 248 -1.08 -10.13 -11.00
CA ARG A 248 -1.95 -10.28 -12.17
C ARG A 248 -3.41 -10.49 -11.76
N PHE A 249 -4.33 -9.72 -12.34
CA PHE A 249 -5.75 -9.81 -12.04
C PHE A 249 -6.31 -11.23 -12.23
N GLY A 250 -5.92 -11.94 -13.29
CA GLY A 250 -6.43 -13.29 -13.60
C GLY A 250 -6.01 -14.38 -12.61
N THR A 251 -4.93 -14.19 -11.86
CA THR A 251 -4.44 -15.17 -10.88
C THR A 251 -5.07 -14.97 -9.51
N PHE A 252 -5.44 -13.74 -9.16
CA PHE A 252 -6.11 -13.41 -7.89
C PHE A 252 -7.64 -13.27 -8.01
N SER A 253 -8.21 -13.30 -9.21
CA SER A 253 -9.66 -13.35 -9.43
C SER A 253 -10.19 -14.78 -9.39
N GLY A 254 -10.38 -15.31 -8.19
CA GLY A 254 -11.09 -16.58 -7.97
C GLY A 254 -12.59 -16.52 -8.33
N SER A 255 -13.25 -17.68 -8.35
CA SER A 255 -14.66 -17.88 -8.75
C SER A 255 -15.70 -17.15 -7.88
N SER A 256 -15.30 -16.46 -6.82
CA SER A 256 -16.19 -15.63 -6.00
C SER A 256 -15.44 -14.38 -5.52
N GLY A 257 -15.67 -13.26 -6.20
CA GLY A 257 -15.41 -11.95 -5.60
C GLY A 257 -14.03 -11.34 -5.85
N ALA A 258 -13.54 -11.34 -7.09
CA ALA A 258 -12.87 -10.13 -7.59
C ALA A 258 -13.92 -9.00 -7.70
N ALA A 259 -14.53 -8.64 -6.57
CA ALA A 259 -15.21 -7.38 -6.44
C ALA A 259 -14.11 -6.32 -6.31
N PRO A 260 -14.24 -5.13 -6.93
CA PRO A 260 -13.39 -4.01 -6.58
C PRO A 260 -13.32 -3.93 -5.05
N ALA A 261 -12.12 -3.83 -4.48
CA ALA A 261 -11.95 -3.69 -3.04
C ALA A 261 -12.50 -2.31 -2.64
N GLY A 262 -13.81 -2.28 -2.40
CA GLY A 262 -14.57 -1.06 -2.18
C GLY A 262 -15.82 -1.03 -3.03
N ASN A 263 -16.95 -0.76 -2.37
CA ASN A 263 -18.07 -0.06 -3.00
C ASN A 263 -17.50 1.06 -3.86
N ALA A 264 -17.90 1.15 -5.14
CA ALA A 264 -17.51 2.19 -6.08
C ALA A 264 -17.49 3.55 -5.37
N ALA A 265 -16.30 3.97 -4.93
CA ALA A 265 -16.15 5.16 -4.13
C ALA A 265 -16.19 6.34 -5.10
N GLN A 266 -17.02 7.31 -4.76
CA GLN A 266 -17.27 8.53 -5.52
C GLN A 266 -16.01 9.44 -5.65
N ASP A 267 -14.85 8.96 -5.19
CA ASP A 267 -13.60 9.69 -4.92
C ASP A 267 -12.41 9.27 -5.82
N GLY A 268 -12.65 8.63 -6.97
CA GLY A 268 -11.68 8.58 -8.08
C GLY A 268 -10.51 7.58 -7.98
N HIS A 269 -10.29 6.89 -6.86
CA HIS A 269 -9.23 5.88 -6.74
C HIS A 269 -9.76 4.57 -6.13
N THR A 270 -10.60 3.85 -6.88
CA THR A 270 -11.00 2.49 -6.49
C THR A 270 -9.87 1.54 -6.86
N MET A 271 -9.13 1.05 -5.86
CA MET A 271 -8.06 0.09 -6.06
C MET A 271 -8.64 -1.27 -6.46
N ILE A 272 -8.15 -1.85 -7.55
CA ILE A 272 -8.53 -3.20 -7.95
C ILE A 272 -7.73 -4.18 -7.11
N SER A 273 -8.39 -4.87 -6.18
CA SER A 273 -7.77 -5.84 -5.28
C SER A 273 -8.75 -6.98 -4.96
N SER A 274 -8.25 -8.04 -4.34
CA SER A 274 -9.00 -9.21 -3.85
C SER A 274 -8.46 -9.63 -2.48
N GLU A 275 -9.21 -10.41 -1.71
CA GLU A 275 -8.73 -10.90 -0.40
C GLU A 275 -7.42 -11.69 -0.51
N THR A 276 -7.28 -12.53 -1.54
CA THR A 276 -6.04 -13.27 -1.82
C THR A 276 -4.88 -12.34 -2.17
N PHE A 277 -5.14 -11.21 -2.85
CA PHE A 277 -4.10 -10.23 -3.19
C PHE A 277 -3.72 -9.37 -1.98
N GLU A 278 -4.69 -8.95 -1.15
CA GLU A 278 -4.41 -8.30 0.14
C GLU A 278 -3.47 -9.16 0.99
N TRP A 279 -3.73 -10.47 1.04
CA TRP A 279 -2.87 -11.43 1.73
C TRP A 279 -1.45 -11.44 1.15
N ALA A 280 -1.31 -11.50 -0.18
CA ALA A 280 -0.02 -11.47 -0.87
C ALA A 280 0.76 -10.17 -0.58
N VAL A 281 0.08 -9.03 -0.51
CA VAL A 281 0.71 -7.74 -0.17
C VAL A 281 1.20 -7.72 1.27
N VAL A 282 0.40 -8.21 2.22
CA VAL A 282 0.84 -8.33 3.62
C VAL A 282 2.01 -9.32 3.72
N ALA A 283 1.98 -10.42 2.97
CA ALA A 283 3.08 -11.37 2.91
C ALA A 283 4.37 -10.74 2.37
N ALA A 284 4.30 -10.03 1.25
CA ALA A 284 5.44 -9.31 0.66
C ALA A 284 6.04 -8.33 1.67
N MET A 285 5.22 -7.48 2.30
CA MET A 285 5.67 -6.52 3.32
C MET A 285 6.34 -7.23 4.51
N SER A 286 5.72 -8.31 5.01
CA SER A 286 6.22 -9.08 6.15
C SER A 286 7.56 -9.76 5.84
N ILE A 287 7.69 -10.34 4.64
CA ILE A 287 8.91 -11.00 4.16
C ILE A 287 10.02 -9.96 3.96
N SER A 288 9.72 -8.82 3.34
CA SER A 288 10.66 -7.70 3.20
C SER A 288 11.17 -7.21 4.55
N ALA A 289 10.28 -6.98 5.53
CA ALA A 289 10.67 -6.56 6.88
C ALA A 289 11.57 -7.60 7.56
N HIS A 290 11.17 -8.88 7.50
CA HIS A 290 11.92 -9.98 8.09
C HIS A 290 13.34 -10.15 7.50
N LEU A 291 13.49 -9.94 6.20
CA LEU A 291 14.78 -10.02 5.50
C LEU A 291 15.63 -8.75 5.73
N ALA A 292 15.02 -7.57 5.77
CA ALA A 292 15.70 -6.32 6.10
C ALA A 292 16.28 -6.34 7.52
N GLU A 293 15.55 -6.88 8.50
CA GLU A 293 16.05 -7.09 9.88
C GLU A 293 17.30 -7.99 9.94
N ARG A 294 17.52 -8.82 8.91
CA ARG A 294 18.69 -9.69 8.76
C ARG A 294 19.80 -9.07 7.92
N ASN A 295 19.67 -7.79 7.57
CA ASN A 295 20.60 -7.04 6.71
C ASN A 295 20.70 -7.57 5.27
N TYR A 296 19.64 -8.18 4.73
CA TYR A 296 19.56 -8.41 3.29
C TYR A 296 19.27 -7.09 2.55
N GLY A 297 19.97 -6.85 1.45
CA GLY A 297 19.43 -6.03 0.37
C GLY A 297 18.21 -6.73 -0.23
N LEU A 298 17.19 -5.98 -0.60
CA LEU A 298 15.94 -6.52 -1.12
C LEU A 298 15.80 -6.15 -2.58
N ARG A 299 15.50 -7.12 -3.42
CA ARG A 299 15.18 -6.88 -4.82
C ARG A 299 13.77 -7.34 -5.10
N LEU A 300 12.90 -6.47 -5.61
CA LEU A 300 11.49 -6.77 -5.82
C LEU A 300 11.15 -6.74 -7.32
N LEU A 301 10.75 -7.89 -7.85
CA LEU A 301 10.42 -8.08 -9.26
C LEU A 301 8.97 -8.54 -9.43
N ASP A 302 8.35 -8.22 -10.56
CA ASP A 302 7.11 -8.84 -10.99
C ASP A 302 7.37 -10.21 -11.64
N VAL A 303 6.32 -10.92 -12.03
CA VAL A 303 6.41 -12.24 -12.68
C VAL A 303 7.08 -12.20 -14.07
N ARG A 304 7.34 -11.03 -14.63
CA ARG A 304 8.01 -10.82 -15.93
C ARG A 304 9.45 -10.32 -15.76
N GLY A 305 9.92 -10.11 -14.52
CA GLY A 305 11.27 -9.61 -14.24
C GLY A 305 11.40 -8.08 -14.30
N GLU A 306 10.28 -7.35 -14.38
CA GLU A 306 10.24 -5.89 -14.27
C GLU A 306 10.21 -5.46 -12.79
N PRO A 307 10.52 -4.19 -12.46
CA PRO A 307 10.35 -3.69 -11.10
C PRO A 307 8.92 -3.93 -10.59
N ALA A 308 8.77 -4.55 -9.41
CA ALA A 308 7.47 -4.98 -8.89
C ALA A 308 6.46 -3.83 -8.73
N PHE A 309 6.95 -2.61 -8.55
CA PHE A 309 6.15 -1.43 -8.23
C PHE A 309 6.02 -0.43 -9.38
N LEU A 310 6.43 -0.81 -10.60
CA LEU A 310 6.38 0.04 -11.79
C LEU A 310 5.00 0.67 -12.04
N HIS A 311 3.93 -0.04 -11.68
CA HIS A 311 2.54 0.40 -11.86
C HIS A 311 1.84 0.84 -10.58
N SER A 312 2.57 0.97 -9.45
CA SER A 312 1.97 1.42 -8.20
C SER A 312 1.88 2.95 -8.15
N PRO A 313 0.67 3.54 -7.99
CA PRO A 313 0.50 4.99 -7.88
C PRO A 313 1.21 5.62 -6.68
N SER A 314 1.51 4.81 -5.65
CA SER A 314 2.14 5.29 -4.41
C SER A 314 3.64 5.00 -4.33
N ALA A 315 4.25 4.43 -5.37
CA ALA A 315 5.67 4.18 -5.38
C ALA A 315 6.47 5.49 -5.51
N PRO A 316 7.37 5.80 -4.57
CA PRO A 316 8.22 6.99 -4.67
C PRO A 316 9.15 6.94 -5.90
N GLU A 317 9.68 5.75 -6.19
CA GLU A 317 10.58 5.45 -7.30
C GLU A 317 10.12 4.15 -7.99
N PRO A 318 9.20 4.23 -8.97
CA PRO A 318 8.57 3.05 -9.58
C PRO A 318 9.53 2.12 -10.34
N GLU A 319 10.62 2.67 -10.88
CA GLU A 319 11.61 1.93 -11.68
C GLU A 319 12.69 1.26 -10.81
N LEU A 320 12.70 1.53 -9.50
CA LEU A 320 13.71 0.98 -8.59
C LEU A 320 13.44 -0.51 -8.33
N GLU A 321 14.46 -1.35 -8.53
CA GLU A 321 14.37 -2.79 -8.22
C GLU A 321 14.93 -3.12 -6.84
N GLU A 322 15.95 -2.37 -6.40
CA GLU A 322 16.77 -2.68 -5.23
C GLU A 322 16.53 -1.70 -4.07
N TYR A 323 16.37 -2.26 -2.87
CA TYR A 323 16.05 -1.55 -1.65
C TYR A 323 16.98 -2.00 -0.54
N SER A 324 17.50 -1.06 0.24
CA SER A 324 18.39 -1.37 1.36
C SER A 324 18.10 -0.50 2.58
N GLY A 325 18.33 -1.08 3.77
CA GLY A 325 18.15 -0.40 5.04
C GLY A 325 16.71 0.03 5.35
N ALA A 326 16.56 0.91 6.34
CA ALA A 326 15.25 1.37 6.81
C ALA A 326 14.50 2.22 5.78
N SER A 327 15.20 3.06 5.00
CA SER A 327 14.59 3.87 3.94
C SER A 327 14.08 3.01 2.78
N GLY A 328 14.82 1.96 2.42
CA GLY A 328 14.37 0.98 1.43
C GLY A 328 13.10 0.27 1.89
N LEU A 329 13.05 -0.16 3.16
CA LEU A 329 11.85 -0.79 3.72
C LEU A 329 10.64 0.16 3.74
N GLN A 330 10.85 1.44 4.08
CA GLN A 330 9.80 2.46 4.00
C GLN A 330 9.31 2.67 2.56
N SER A 331 10.22 2.73 1.58
CA SER A 331 9.86 2.86 0.16
C SER A 331 9.06 1.65 -0.35
N ILE A 332 9.39 0.43 0.11
CA ILE A 332 8.59 -0.78 -0.15
C ILE A 332 7.19 -0.64 0.45
N ALA A 333 7.08 -0.21 1.70
CA ALA A 333 5.80 -0.04 2.38
C ALA A 333 4.90 0.98 1.67
N GLU A 334 5.46 2.12 1.27
CA GLU A 334 4.77 3.16 0.49
C GLU A 334 4.37 2.64 -0.90
N SER A 335 5.26 1.93 -1.59
CA SER A 335 4.97 1.33 -2.90
C SER A 335 3.86 0.28 -2.84
N LEU A 336 3.76 -0.48 -1.74
CA LEU A 336 2.69 -1.46 -1.54
C LEU A 336 1.36 -0.81 -1.14
N ALA A 337 1.34 0.47 -0.72
CA ALA A 337 0.13 1.12 -0.21
C ALA A 337 -1.00 1.17 -1.25
N ALA A 338 -0.70 1.57 -2.49
CA ALA A 338 -1.67 1.68 -3.58
C ALA A 338 -1.43 0.69 -4.74
N ILE A 339 -0.57 -0.33 -4.55
CA ILE A 339 -0.37 -1.36 -5.57
C ILE A 339 -1.69 -2.08 -5.87
N GLN A 340 -2.01 -2.22 -7.14
CA GLN A 340 -3.27 -2.81 -7.61
C GLN A 340 -3.01 -4.01 -8.53
N LEU A 341 -4.04 -4.82 -8.72
CA LEU A 341 -3.98 -5.91 -9.68
C LEU A 341 -3.87 -5.36 -11.12
N THR A 342 -2.95 -5.91 -11.91
CA THR A 342 -2.69 -5.50 -13.30
C THR A 342 -3.31 -6.46 -14.30
N GLY A 343 -3.61 -5.97 -15.51
CA GLY A 343 -4.20 -6.73 -16.60
C GLY A 343 -5.67 -6.42 -16.89
N HIS A 344 -6.21 -7.10 -17.91
CA HIS A 344 -7.58 -6.87 -18.37
C HIS A 344 -8.60 -7.39 -17.35
N HIS A 345 -9.43 -6.50 -16.81
CA HIS A 345 -10.56 -6.81 -15.97
C HIS A 345 -11.85 -6.46 -16.74
N HIS A 346 -12.70 -7.45 -17.00
CA HIS A 346 -14.00 -7.17 -17.62
C HIS A 346 -14.93 -6.56 -16.57
N LEU A 347 -15.10 -5.24 -16.58
CA LEU A 347 -16.17 -4.55 -15.85
C LEU A 347 -17.53 -5.02 -16.41
N ARG A 348 -18.12 -6.06 -15.81
CA ARG A 348 -19.50 -6.46 -16.09
C ARG A 348 -20.42 -5.49 -15.37
N GLY A 349 -20.70 -4.34 -16.00
CA GLY A 349 -21.63 -3.35 -15.42
C GLY A 349 -21.88 -2.08 -16.22
N ASP A 350 -20.96 -1.67 -17.09
CA ASP A 350 -21.02 -0.34 -17.70
C ASP A 350 -21.41 -0.38 -19.19
N ALA A 351 -22.65 -0.82 -19.45
CA ALA A 351 -23.29 -0.59 -20.75
C ALA A 351 -23.85 0.84 -20.88
N ALA A 352 -24.07 1.55 -19.75
CA ALA A 352 -24.68 2.88 -19.75
C ALA A 352 -23.68 4.04 -19.87
N SER A 353 -22.40 3.84 -19.52
CA SER A 353 -21.33 4.85 -19.64
C SER A 353 -20.57 4.77 -20.97
N ARG A 354 -20.73 3.69 -21.74
CA ARG A 354 -20.09 3.48 -23.05
C ARG A 354 -20.70 4.30 -24.19
N GLU A 355 -21.94 4.77 -24.06
CA GLU A 355 -22.56 5.63 -25.08
C GLU A 355 -22.13 7.11 -24.97
N PHE A 356 -21.52 7.54 -23.86
CA PHE A 356 -21.15 8.96 -23.67
C PHE A 356 -19.79 9.34 -24.25
N PHE A 357 -18.88 8.38 -24.41
CA PHE A 357 -17.56 8.57 -25.02
C PHE A 357 -17.43 7.65 -26.23
N GLY A 358 -17.86 8.10 -27.41
CA GLY A 358 -17.91 7.34 -28.67
C GLY A 358 -16.57 6.72 -29.12
N LEU A 359 -16.14 5.68 -28.42
CA LEU A 359 -14.98 4.86 -28.71
C LEU A 359 -15.48 3.65 -29.51
N LYS A 360 -15.24 3.75 -30.81
CA LYS A 360 -15.49 2.69 -31.80
C LYS A 360 -14.70 1.45 -31.38
N GLU A 361 -15.37 0.32 -31.21
CA GLU A 361 -14.72 -0.96 -30.99
C GLU A 361 -13.76 -1.25 -32.16
N SER A 362 -12.45 -1.23 -31.90
CA SER A 362 -11.52 -2.01 -32.70
C SER A 362 -11.59 -3.44 -32.19
N HIS A 363 -12.14 -4.34 -33.01
CA HIS A 363 -11.84 -5.77 -32.91
C HIS A 363 -10.35 -5.95 -33.23
N GLY A 364 -9.49 -5.67 -32.25
CA GLY A 364 -8.06 -5.93 -32.29
C GLY A 364 -7.80 -7.33 -31.75
N HIS A 365 -6.96 -8.08 -32.46
CA HIS A 365 -6.49 -9.38 -32.05
C HIS A 365 -5.96 -9.38 -30.61
N GLN A 366 -6.21 -10.50 -29.95
CA GLN A 366 -5.81 -10.84 -28.60
C GLN A 366 -4.27 -10.91 -28.54
N GLU A 367 -3.60 -9.75 -28.44
CA GLU A 367 -2.18 -9.69 -28.12
C GLU A 367 -2.02 -10.11 -26.66
N ALA A 368 -1.91 -11.42 -26.44
CA ALA A 368 -1.37 -11.97 -25.22
C ALA A 368 0.02 -11.35 -25.04
N GLY A 369 0.19 -10.54 -23.98
CA GLY A 369 1.52 -10.08 -23.59
C GLY A 369 2.49 -11.24 -23.40
N PRO A 370 3.80 -10.96 -23.26
CA PRO A 370 4.81 -12.00 -23.06
C PRO A 370 4.40 -12.93 -21.91
N PRO A 371 4.65 -14.25 -22.05
CA PRO A 371 4.27 -15.21 -21.04
C PRO A 371 4.96 -14.87 -19.71
N PRO A 372 4.28 -15.11 -18.57
CA PRO A 372 4.89 -14.95 -17.25
C PRO A 372 6.05 -15.94 -17.07
N PHE A 373 7.03 -15.58 -16.23
CA PHE A 373 8.19 -16.40 -15.91
C PHE A 373 9.03 -16.78 -17.15
N ASP A 374 9.17 -15.83 -18.08
CA ASP A 374 9.93 -16.01 -19.31
C ASP A 374 11.45 -15.87 -19.11
N ASP A 375 12.20 -15.96 -20.22
CA ASP A 375 13.65 -15.83 -20.23
C ASP A 375 14.13 -14.48 -19.68
N HIS A 376 13.31 -13.42 -19.75
CA HIS A 376 13.68 -12.11 -19.22
C HIS A 376 13.82 -12.14 -17.69
N LEU A 377 12.87 -12.77 -17.00
CA LEU A 377 12.96 -13.00 -15.56
C LEU A 377 14.20 -13.83 -15.21
N MET A 378 14.48 -14.88 -15.99
CA MET A 378 15.66 -15.74 -15.75
C MET A 378 16.98 -14.99 -15.93
N ASP A 379 17.08 -14.17 -16.98
CA ASP A 379 18.23 -13.30 -17.21
C ASP A 379 18.43 -12.31 -16.05
N LYS A 380 17.34 -11.67 -15.58
CA LYS A 380 17.35 -10.77 -14.42
C LYS A 380 17.82 -11.46 -13.15
N LEU A 381 17.40 -12.71 -12.90
CA LEU A 381 17.83 -13.49 -11.74
C LEU A 381 19.28 -13.94 -11.87
N SER A 382 19.73 -14.28 -13.09
CA SER A 382 21.10 -14.70 -13.35
C SER A 382 22.14 -13.64 -13.02
N ALA A 383 21.79 -12.35 -13.19
CA ALA A 383 22.65 -11.22 -12.87
C ALA A 383 23.04 -11.15 -11.37
N HIS A 384 22.18 -11.67 -10.49
CA HIS A 384 22.36 -11.65 -9.03
C HIS A 384 22.41 -13.07 -8.44
N ARG A 385 22.90 -14.03 -9.24
CA ARG A 385 22.95 -15.44 -8.89
C ARG A 385 23.70 -15.68 -7.56
N MET A 386 23.11 -16.50 -6.69
CA MET A 386 23.64 -16.96 -5.40
C MET A 386 23.90 -15.86 -4.35
N ARG A 387 23.31 -14.67 -4.48
CA ARG A 387 23.44 -13.60 -3.47
C ARG A 387 22.57 -13.77 -2.23
N GLY A 388 21.55 -14.63 -2.31
CA GLY A 388 20.65 -14.90 -1.19
C GLY A 388 19.41 -15.69 -1.65
N PRO A 389 18.33 -15.72 -0.86
CA PRO A 389 17.14 -16.49 -1.18
C PRO A 389 16.30 -15.83 -2.28
N VAL A 390 15.60 -16.65 -3.06
CA VAL A 390 14.55 -16.22 -3.99
C VAL A 390 13.20 -16.62 -3.42
N ILE A 391 12.30 -15.66 -3.25
CA ILE A 391 10.97 -15.88 -2.67
C ILE A 391 9.92 -15.47 -3.70
N ALA A 392 8.99 -16.35 -4.02
CA ALA A 392 7.86 -16.07 -4.90
C ALA A 392 6.56 -16.03 -4.10
N VAL A 393 5.84 -14.91 -4.15
CA VAL A 393 4.50 -14.73 -3.59
C VAL A 393 3.52 -14.66 -4.76
N LEU A 394 2.74 -15.72 -4.93
CA LEU A 394 1.99 -16.00 -6.16
C LEU A 394 0.49 -16.14 -5.89
N GLY A 395 -0.31 -15.71 -6.87
CA GLY A 395 -1.73 -16.09 -6.93
C GLY A 395 -1.88 -17.51 -7.48
N ARG A 396 -3.06 -17.83 -8.03
CA ARG A 396 -3.27 -19.11 -8.73
C ARG A 396 -2.25 -19.27 -9.86
N ILE A 397 -1.58 -20.43 -9.88
CA ILE A 397 -0.55 -20.76 -10.88
C ILE A 397 -0.91 -22.06 -11.60
N SER A 398 -0.75 -22.08 -12.93
CA SER A 398 -0.95 -23.28 -13.72
C SER A 398 0.27 -24.22 -13.66
N PRO A 399 0.08 -25.52 -13.94
CA PRO A 399 1.20 -26.47 -14.03
C PRO A 399 2.28 -26.08 -15.05
N LEU A 400 1.92 -25.40 -16.14
CA LEU A 400 2.87 -24.94 -17.15
C LEU A 400 3.70 -23.76 -16.64
N GLU A 401 3.04 -22.77 -16.03
CA GLU A 401 3.73 -21.64 -15.39
C GLU A 401 4.67 -22.10 -14.26
N ALA A 402 4.26 -23.12 -13.49
CA ALA A 402 5.11 -23.73 -12.48
C ALA A 402 6.40 -24.34 -13.06
N LEU A 403 6.33 -24.97 -14.25
CA LEU A 403 7.53 -25.45 -14.96
C LEU A 403 8.38 -24.30 -15.47
N SER A 404 7.78 -23.21 -15.93
CA SER A 404 8.51 -22.01 -16.35
C SER A 404 9.24 -21.34 -15.18
N LEU A 405 8.65 -21.33 -13.98
CA LEU A 405 9.29 -20.77 -12.78
C LEU A 405 10.30 -21.74 -12.14
N ALA A 406 10.22 -23.05 -12.38
CA ALA A 406 11.08 -24.05 -11.75
C ALA A 406 12.60 -23.74 -11.85
N PRO A 407 13.17 -23.33 -12.99
CA PRO A 407 14.60 -23.02 -13.11
C PRO A 407 15.07 -21.88 -12.20
N ALA A 408 14.16 -20.97 -11.80
CA ALA A 408 14.54 -19.82 -10.99
C ALA A 408 15.05 -20.20 -9.60
N ALA A 409 14.72 -21.40 -9.09
CA ALA A 409 15.29 -21.92 -7.86
C ALA A 409 16.82 -22.07 -7.92
N GLY A 410 17.39 -22.33 -9.11
CA GLY A 410 18.84 -22.50 -9.30
C GLY A 410 19.65 -21.20 -9.29
N TYR A 411 18.99 -20.04 -9.22
CA TYR A 411 19.64 -18.74 -9.08
C TYR A 411 19.73 -18.26 -7.62
N GLY A 412 18.94 -18.84 -6.71
CA GLY A 412 18.97 -18.53 -5.28
C GLY A 412 19.83 -19.51 -4.47
N THR A 413 20.27 -19.07 -3.30
CA THR A 413 20.83 -19.99 -2.29
C THR A 413 19.77 -20.93 -1.73
N ASN A 414 18.54 -20.42 -1.59
CA ASN A 414 17.32 -21.13 -1.26
C ASN A 414 16.17 -20.55 -2.09
N ALA A 415 15.15 -21.36 -2.38
CA ALA A 415 14.00 -20.95 -3.17
C ALA A 415 12.69 -21.30 -2.46
N PHE A 416 11.81 -20.30 -2.25
CA PHE A 416 10.55 -20.44 -1.51
C PHE A 416 9.39 -19.93 -2.33
N ALA A 417 8.31 -20.69 -2.45
CA ALA A 417 7.12 -20.27 -3.16
C ALA A 417 5.88 -20.41 -2.26
N ILE A 418 5.11 -19.34 -2.14
CA ILE A 418 3.80 -19.35 -1.49
C ILE A 418 2.74 -19.04 -2.55
N VAL A 419 1.82 -19.98 -2.74
CA VAL A 419 0.64 -19.82 -3.59
C VAL A 419 -0.56 -19.49 -2.70
N VAL A 420 -1.16 -18.32 -2.86
CA VAL A 420 -2.38 -17.95 -2.14
C VAL A 420 -3.60 -18.13 -3.04
N ALA A 421 -4.54 -18.97 -2.62
CA ALA A 421 -5.76 -19.27 -3.34
C ALA A 421 -6.87 -19.74 -2.40
N GLU A 422 -8.14 -19.48 -2.74
CA GLU A 422 -9.30 -19.95 -1.94
C GLU A 422 -9.31 -21.47 -1.71
N ARG A 423 -8.86 -22.24 -2.70
CA ARG A 423 -8.83 -23.70 -2.69
C ARG A 423 -7.40 -24.20 -2.91
N PRO A 424 -6.54 -24.18 -1.87
CA PRO A 424 -5.11 -24.48 -2.02
C PRO A 424 -4.84 -25.91 -2.53
N ALA A 425 -5.71 -26.87 -2.20
CA ALA A 425 -5.57 -28.27 -2.63
C ALA A 425 -5.67 -28.47 -4.17
N GLU A 426 -6.26 -27.53 -4.91
CA GLU A 426 -6.34 -27.62 -6.38
C GLU A 426 -4.99 -27.38 -7.08
N PHE A 427 -4.00 -26.86 -6.34
CA PHE A 427 -2.70 -26.46 -6.89
C PHE A 427 -1.58 -27.47 -6.62
N GLU A 428 -1.88 -28.64 -6.04
CA GLU A 428 -0.86 -29.63 -5.67
C GLU A 428 -0.01 -30.07 -6.87
N ASP A 429 -0.62 -30.27 -8.04
CA ASP A 429 0.08 -30.62 -9.28
C ASP A 429 1.09 -29.55 -9.73
N ALA A 430 0.81 -28.27 -9.44
CA ALA A 430 1.71 -27.16 -9.76
C ALA A 430 2.80 -27.02 -8.69
N LEU A 431 2.46 -27.19 -7.41
CA LEU A 431 3.42 -27.20 -6.31
C LEU A 431 4.45 -28.32 -6.47
N GLU A 432 4.02 -29.52 -6.88
CA GLU A 432 4.92 -30.65 -7.10
C GLU A 432 5.94 -30.37 -8.20
N LYS A 433 5.54 -29.67 -9.27
CA LYS A 433 6.46 -29.24 -10.34
C LYS A 433 7.49 -28.22 -9.84
N LEU A 434 7.07 -27.29 -8.98
CA LEU A 434 7.99 -26.37 -8.31
C LEU A 434 8.97 -27.11 -7.40
N ARG A 435 8.48 -28.07 -6.59
CA ARG A 435 9.31 -28.89 -5.70
C ARG A 435 10.35 -29.71 -6.46
N GLN A 436 9.97 -30.33 -7.57
CA GLN A 436 10.90 -31.02 -8.48
C GLN A 436 11.95 -30.08 -9.07
N GLY A 437 11.62 -28.80 -9.24
CA GLY A 437 12.54 -27.73 -9.64
C GLY A 437 13.47 -27.24 -8.53
N GLY A 438 13.33 -27.72 -7.29
CA GLY A 438 14.14 -27.29 -6.15
C GLY A 438 13.51 -26.18 -5.29
N TRP A 439 12.26 -25.80 -5.57
CA TRP A 439 11.52 -24.87 -4.71
C TRP A 439 10.97 -25.58 -3.47
N ARG A 440 10.93 -24.85 -2.36
CA ARG A 440 10.08 -25.20 -1.22
C ARG A 440 8.77 -24.48 -1.40
N ALA A 441 7.73 -25.20 -1.83
CA ALA A 441 6.48 -24.63 -2.30
C ALA A 441 5.29 -25.13 -1.47
N GLY A 442 4.44 -24.19 -1.04
CA GLY A 442 3.19 -24.47 -0.33
C GLY A 442 2.05 -23.57 -0.80
N ALA A 443 0.81 -24.05 -0.66
CA ALA A 443 -0.38 -23.27 -0.94
C ALA A 443 -1.21 -23.00 0.33
N VAL A 444 -1.77 -21.81 0.44
CA VAL A 444 -2.57 -21.38 1.60
C VAL A 444 -3.84 -20.65 1.17
N ALA A 445 -4.88 -20.79 2.00
CA ALA A 445 -6.08 -19.98 1.90
C ALA A 445 -5.86 -18.60 2.55
N PRO A 446 -6.55 -17.53 2.10
CA PRO A 446 -6.36 -16.17 2.64
C PRO A 446 -6.69 -16.04 4.14
N GLY A 447 -7.47 -16.97 4.71
CA GLY A 447 -7.74 -17.02 6.15
C GLY A 447 -6.57 -17.53 7.02
N VAL A 448 -5.53 -18.12 6.43
CA VAL A 448 -4.32 -18.55 7.14
C VAL A 448 -3.43 -17.33 7.37
N SER A 449 -2.88 -17.14 8.57
CA SER A 449 -1.97 -16.00 8.81
C SER A 449 -0.66 -16.16 8.03
N VAL A 450 -0.05 -15.04 7.63
CA VAL A 450 1.26 -15.05 6.94
C VAL A 450 2.33 -15.76 7.76
N ALA A 451 2.35 -15.55 9.08
CA ALA A 451 3.28 -16.24 9.98
C ALA A 451 3.08 -17.77 9.99
N ALA A 452 1.83 -18.24 9.92
CA ALA A 452 1.55 -19.68 9.85
C ALA A 452 1.94 -20.27 8.49
N ALA A 453 1.67 -19.56 7.39
CA ALA A 453 2.11 -19.94 6.05
C ALA A 453 3.65 -20.01 5.97
N TRP A 454 4.36 -19.06 6.58
CA TRP A 454 5.82 -19.04 6.63
C TRP A 454 6.41 -20.26 7.37
N ASN A 455 5.74 -20.72 8.43
CA ASN A 455 6.14 -21.92 9.17
C ASN A 455 5.96 -23.24 8.40
N LEU A 456 5.13 -23.27 7.34
CA LEU A 456 4.93 -24.51 6.57
C LEU A 456 6.23 -25.05 6.01
N PHE A 457 7.14 -24.15 5.62
CA PHE A 457 8.39 -24.58 5.05
C PHE A 457 9.26 -25.34 6.06
N ASP A 458 9.21 -25.05 7.35
CA ASP A 458 9.98 -25.81 8.35
C ASP A 458 9.43 -27.22 8.59
N GLN A 459 8.14 -27.46 8.34
CA GLN A 459 7.52 -28.78 8.56
C GLN A 459 8.00 -29.83 7.55
N ASP A 460 8.33 -29.42 6.32
CA ASP A 460 8.90 -30.30 5.29
C ASP A 460 10.32 -30.80 5.63
N LEU A 461 10.98 -30.27 6.67
CA LEU A 461 12.28 -30.74 7.17
C LEU A 461 12.17 -31.91 8.15
N ALA A 462 10.98 -32.23 8.65
CA ALA A 462 10.78 -33.35 9.56
C ALA A 462 10.87 -34.69 8.80
N VAL A 463 12.09 -35.21 8.65
CA VAL A 463 12.32 -36.62 8.29
C VAL A 463 11.52 -37.49 9.28
N PRO A 464 10.67 -38.43 8.83
CA PRO A 464 10.05 -39.37 9.75
C PRO A 464 11.16 -40.19 10.40
N GLU A 465 11.31 -40.09 11.72
CA GLU A 465 12.16 -41.01 12.48
C GLU A 465 11.77 -42.45 12.09
N PRO A 466 12.72 -43.30 11.68
CA PRO A 466 12.41 -44.71 11.50
C PRO A 466 11.90 -45.24 12.86
N PRO A 467 10.88 -46.12 12.87
CA PRO A 467 10.31 -46.61 14.11
C PRO A 467 11.43 -47.22 14.95
N ALA A 468 11.62 -46.69 16.16
CA ALA A 468 12.66 -47.11 17.07
C ALA A 468 12.56 -48.64 17.25
N THR A 469 13.51 -49.37 16.69
CA THR A 469 13.65 -50.80 16.89
C THR A 469 13.94 -51.02 18.36
N GLU A 470 12.97 -51.58 19.07
CA GLU A 470 13.08 -51.95 20.48
C GLU A 470 14.15 -53.05 20.62
N ILE A 471 15.40 -52.64 20.84
CA ILE A 471 16.48 -53.57 21.19
C ILE A 471 16.27 -53.98 22.64
N ARG A 472 15.58 -55.11 22.82
CA ARG A 472 15.41 -55.80 24.10
C ARG A 472 16.79 -56.25 24.62
N ARG A 473 17.41 -55.46 25.51
CA ARG A 473 18.57 -55.91 26.29
C ARG A 473 18.11 -56.95 27.31
N GLY A 474 18.52 -58.19 27.10
CA GLY A 474 18.54 -59.19 28.15
C GLY A 474 19.71 -58.94 29.10
N ALA A 475 19.44 -58.95 30.40
CA ALA A 475 20.33 -59.25 31.52
C ALA A 475 19.46 -59.18 32.80
N GLY A 476 19.46 -60.11 33.74
CA GLY A 476 20.24 -61.32 33.96
C GLY A 476 19.70 -62.00 35.23
N VAL A 477 19.91 -63.31 35.31
CA VAL A 477 19.65 -64.14 36.50
C VAL A 477 20.88 -64.11 37.42
N ALA A 478 20.65 -63.86 38.72
CA ALA A 478 21.36 -64.34 39.92
C ALA A 478 20.86 -63.49 41.10
N ARG A 479 20.40 -63.99 42.25
CA ARG A 479 20.47 -65.29 42.91
C ARG A 479 19.24 -65.45 43.80
#